data_AF-A0AAW5FGL9-F1
#
_entry.id   AF-A0AAW5FGL9-F1
#
_cell.length_a   1.000
_cell.length_b   1.000
_cell.length_c   1.000
_cell.angle_alpha   90.00
_cell.angle_beta   90.00
_cell.angle_gamma   90.00
#
_symmetry.space_group_name_H-M   'P 1'
#
loop_
_entity.id
_entity.type
_entity.pdbx_description
1 polymer ?
#
loop_
_entity_poly.entity_id
_entity_poly.type
_entity_poly.pdbx_seq_one_letter_code
_entity_poly.pdbx_strand_id
1 'polypeptide(L)'
;MQRGDVVTVAATGDYGKPRPAVIVQSDAFPETHASVVICQLTSELAHAPDFRVTIEPTRENGLRLRSQAMADKPITVRRERIGQKIGRLGSQDMARIGIALAFVLGLAD
;
A
#
# COMPACT_ATOMS: atom_id res chain seq x y z
N MET A 1 -0.60 -0.69 13.78
CA MET A 1 -0.77 -0.94 12.33
C MET A 1 0.49 -1.57 11.81
N GLN A 2 0.38 -2.62 11.02
CA GLN A 2 1.48 -3.49 10.62
C GLN A 2 1.66 -3.56 9.11
N ARG A 3 2.83 -4.03 8.67
CA ARG A 3 3.13 -4.35 7.29
C ARG A 3 2.06 -5.28 6.70
N GLY A 4 1.53 -4.90 5.55
CA GLY A 4 0.46 -5.60 4.84
C GLY A 4 -0.96 -5.23 5.27
N ASP A 5 -1.15 -4.44 6.33
CA ASP A 5 -2.48 -3.89 6.63
C ASP A 5 -2.94 -2.98 5.47
N VAL A 6 -4.18 -3.19 5.02
CA VAL A 6 -4.88 -2.31 4.07
C VAL A 6 -5.67 -1.29 4.86
N VAL A 7 -5.41 -0.02 4.60
CA VAL A 7 -5.90 1.12 5.36
C VAL A 7 -6.47 2.18 4.42
N THR A 8 -7.35 3.03 4.93
CA THR A 8 -7.78 4.23 4.18
C THR A 8 -6.87 5.41 4.48
N VAL A 9 -6.59 6.23 3.48
CA VAL A 9 -5.77 7.44 3.65
C VAL A 9 -6.44 8.60 2.94
N ALA A 10 -6.58 9.72 3.66
CA ALA A 10 -6.96 10.99 3.07
C ALA A 10 -5.69 11.73 2.64
N ALA A 11 -5.42 11.78 1.34
CA ALA A 11 -4.40 12.68 0.82
C ALA A 11 -4.90 14.13 1.00
N THR A 12 -4.05 15.02 1.52
CA THR A 12 -4.38 16.44 1.62
C THR A 12 -4.34 17.09 0.23
N GLY A 13 -5.44 17.73 -0.19
CA GLY A 13 -5.58 18.40 -1.50
C GLY A 13 -6.44 17.62 -2.49
N ASP A 14 -7.45 18.31 -3.04
CA ASP A 14 -8.55 17.86 -3.91
C ASP A 14 -9.49 16.77 -3.33
N TYR A 15 -10.60 17.24 -2.74
CA TYR A 15 -11.89 16.55 -2.52
C TYR A 15 -11.90 15.05 -2.90
N GLY A 16 -11.38 14.20 -2.03
CA GLY A 16 -11.20 12.79 -2.36
C GLY A 16 -11.60 11.89 -1.21
N LYS A 17 -12.62 11.06 -1.41
CA LYS A 17 -12.98 9.97 -0.50
C LYS A 17 -11.70 9.22 -0.07
N PRO A 18 -11.57 8.84 1.21
CA PRO A 18 -10.41 8.09 1.70
C PRO A 18 -10.10 6.90 0.77
N ARG A 19 -8.87 6.86 0.24
CA ARG A 19 -8.47 5.83 -0.73
C ARG A 19 -7.74 4.69 -0.02
N PRO A 20 -7.94 3.43 -0.43
CA PRO A 20 -7.17 2.32 0.09
C PRO A 20 -5.67 2.47 -0.19
N ALA A 21 -4.86 2.07 0.77
CA ALA A 21 -3.42 1.94 0.66
C ALA A 21 -2.96 0.73 1.48
N VAL A 22 -1.80 0.17 1.17
CA VAL A 22 -1.18 -0.90 1.95
C VAL A 22 0.07 -0.38 2.66
N ILE A 23 0.22 -0.72 3.94
CA ILE A 23 1.43 -0.44 4.70
C ILE A 23 2.55 -1.35 4.23
N VAL A 24 3.68 -0.75 3.83
CA VAL A 24 4.86 -1.49 3.34
C VAL A 24 6.07 -1.37 4.26
N GLN A 25 6.05 -0.42 5.19
CA GLN A 25 7.08 -0.25 6.21
C GLN A 25 7.25 -1.51 7.08
N SER A 26 8.49 -1.80 7.45
CA SER A 26 8.83 -2.92 8.34
C SER A 26 8.20 -2.78 9.72
N ASP A 27 7.72 -3.91 10.26
CA ASP A 27 7.21 -4.02 11.64
C ASP A 27 8.34 -3.91 12.69
N ALA A 28 9.61 -3.89 12.27
CA ALA A 28 10.75 -3.66 13.16
C ALA A 28 10.83 -2.20 13.67
N PHE A 29 10.10 -1.27 13.06
CA PHE A 29 10.02 0.11 13.56
C PHE A 29 9.20 0.15 14.85
N PRO A 30 9.61 0.95 15.85
CA PRO A 30 8.81 1.14 17.06
C PRO A 30 7.39 1.63 16.74
N GLU A 31 6.40 1.15 17.49
CA GLU A 31 5.01 1.59 17.32
C GLU A 31 4.84 3.10 17.54
N THR A 32 5.71 3.71 18.34
CA THR A 32 5.76 5.14 18.63
C THR A 32 6.32 5.98 17.48
N HIS A 33 6.88 5.37 16.44
CA HIS A 33 7.40 6.11 15.29
C HIS A 33 6.26 6.81 14.53
N ALA A 34 6.34 8.14 14.40
CA ALA A 34 5.19 8.97 14.02
C ALA A 34 4.72 8.81 12.56
N SER A 35 5.55 8.27 11.67
CA SER A 35 5.24 8.08 10.25
C SER A 35 5.23 6.63 9.81
N VAL A 36 4.55 6.38 8.69
CA VAL A 36 4.48 5.07 8.05
C VAL A 36 4.62 5.21 6.54
N VAL A 37 5.39 4.32 5.92
CA VAL A 37 5.48 4.18 4.47
C VAL A 37 4.35 3.29 3.94
N ILE A 38 3.62 3.79 2.94
CA ILE A 38 2.50 3.12 2.30
C ILE A 38 2.64 3.12 0.77
N CYS A 39 2.03 2.14 0.12
CA CYS A 39 1.72 2.18 -1.31
C CYS A 39 0.22 2.40 -1.48
N GLN A 40 -0.16 3.42 -2.26
CA GLN A 40 -1.57 3.65 -2.59
C GLN A 40 -2.08 2.56 -3.56
N LEU A 41 -3.37 2.24 -3.44
CA LEU A 41 -4.06 1.30 -4.31
C LEU A 41 -4.99 2.08 -5.25
N THR A 42 -4.96 1.73 -6.54
CA THR A 42 -5.83 2.33 -7.55
C THR A 42 -6.52 1.25 -8.38
N SER A 43 -7.79 1.48 -8.74
CA SER A 43 -8.50 0.65 -9.73
C SER A 43 -8.24 1.09 -11.17
N GLU A 44 -7.52 2.19 -11.38
CA GLU A 44 -7.01 2.58 -12.69
C GLU A 44 -5.78 1.73 -13.01
N LEU A 45 -5.99 0.72 -13.85
CA LEU A 45 -4.97 -0.28 -14.16
C LEU A 45 -4.05 0.21 -15.28
N ALA A 46 -2.75 0.05 -15.08
CA ALA A 46 -1.72 0.34 -16.07
C ALA A 46 -0.91 -0.91 -16.41
N HIS A 47 -0.43 -1.00 -17.66
CA HIS A 47 0.44 -2.08 -18.13
C HIS A 47 1.91 -1.78 -17.76
N ALA A 48 2.24 -1.99 -16.48
CA ALA A 48 3.60 -1.82 -15.95
C ALA A 48 3.90 -2.91 -14.89
N PRO A 49 4.06 -4.17 -15.32
CA PRO A 49 4.06 -5.33 -14.43
C PRO A 49 5.20 -5.32 -13.40
N ASP A 50 6.31 -4.65 -13.69
CA ASP A 50 7.49 -4.60 -12.81
C ASP A 50 7.24 -3.86 -11.49
N PHE A 51 6.30 -2.89 -11.49
CA PHE A 51 6.02 -2.07 -10.31
C PHE A 51 4.53 -1.79 -10.05
N ARG A 52 3.62 -2.27 -10.89
CA ARG A 52 2.17 -2.20 -10.68
C ARG A 52 1.61 -3.56 -10.33
N VAL A 53 1.69 -3.89 -9.04
CA VAL A 53 1.28 -5.21 -8.53
C VAL A 53 -0.24 -5.30 -8.45
N THR A 54 -0.83 -6.15 -9.29
CA THR A 54 -2.29 -6.41 -9.29
C THR A 54 -2.70 -7.22 -8.06
N ILE A 55 -3.71 -6.71 -7.36
CA ILE A 55 -4.35 -7.27 -6.17
C ILE A 55 -5.83 -7.52 -6.50
N GLU A 56 -6.26 -8.77 -6.34
CA GLU A 56 -7.67 -9.14 -6.49
C GLU A 56 -8.47 -8.81 -5.22
N PRO A 57 -9.73 -8.37 -5.34
CA PRO A 57 -10.55 -8.07 -4.18
C PRO A 57 -10.92 -9.35 -3.42
N THR A 58 -10.76 -9.32 -2.11
CA THR A 58 -11.17 -10.41 -1.21
C THR A 58 -11.85 -9.84 0.02
N ARG A 59 -12.59 -10.69 0.75
CA ARG A 59 -13.15 -10.29 2.04
C ARG A 59 -12.07 -9.92 3.05
N GLU A 60 -10.90 -10.54 2.97
CA GLU A 60 -9.79 -10.36 3.92
C GLU A 60 -9.02 -9.06 3.68
N ASN A 61 -8.80 -8.68 2.41
CA ASN A 61 -8.12 -7.44 2.07
C ASN A 61 -9.03 -6.20 2.05
N GLY A 62 -10.35 -6.41 2.06
CA GLY A 62 -11.35 -5.33 2.14
C GLY A 62 -11.47 -4.51 0.85
N LEU A 63 -10.81 -4.91 -0.24
CA LEU A 63 -10.95 -4.24 -1.54
C LEU A 63 -12.26 -4.64 -2.21
N ARG A 64 -12.87 -3.67 -2.90
CA ARG A 64 -14.12 -3.86 -3.65
C ARG A 64 -13.91 -4.07 -5.15
N LEU A 65 -12.79 -3.59 -5.67
CA LEU A 65 -12.43 -3.64 -7.08
C LEU A 65 -11.02 -4.21 -7.19
N ARG A 66 -10.75 -4.91 -8.29
CA ARG A 66 -9.37 -5.19 -8.71
C ARG A 66 -8.59 -3.89 -8.72
N SER A 67 -7.44 -3.90 -8.06
CA SER A 67 -6.62 -2.71 -7.86
C SER A 67 -5.14 -3.04 -8.07
N GLN A 68 -4.34 -2.02 -8.35
CA GLN A 68 -2.88 -2.12 -8.37
C GLN A 68 -2.27 -1.35 -7.21
N ALA A 69 -1.32 -1.97 -6.52
CA ALA A 69 -0.40 -1.27 -5.63
C ALA A 69 0.62 -0.51 -6.48
N MET A 70 0.71 0.79 -6.27
CA MET A 70 1.64 1.67 -7.00
C MET A 70 3.01 1.68 -6.30
N ALA A 71 3.84 0.67 -6.56
CA ALA A 71 5.16 0.57 -5.93
C ALA A 71 6.14 1.65 -6.41
N ASP A 72 5.86 2.29 -7.56
CA ASP A 72 6.57 3.45 -8.09
C ASP A 72 6.31 4.75 -7.32
N LYS A 73 5.29 4.77 -6.47
CA LYS A 73 4.86 5.97 -5.72
C LYS A 73 4.65 5.67 -4.24
N PRO A 74 5.64 5.11 -3.52
CA PRO A 74 5.54 4.96 -2.09
C PRO A 74 5.55 6.35 -1.45
N ILE A 75 4.66 6.59 -0.50
CA ILE A 75 4.62 7.84 0.24
C ILE A 75 4.76 7.57 1.73
N THR A 76 5.39 8.51 2.42
CA THR A 76 5.47 8.51 3.87
C THR A 76 4.43 9.48 4.40
N VAL A 77 3.56 8.99 5.28
CA VAL A 77 2.51 9.81 5.90
C VAL A 77 2.58 9.70 7.41
N ARG A 78 2.08 10.72 8.12
CA ARG A 78 1.91 10.64 9.57
C ARG A 78 0.85 9.59 9.90
N ARG A 79 1.10 8.75 10.92
CA ARG A 79 0.15 7.72 11.36
C ARG A 79 -1.22 8.29 11.73
N GLU A 80 -1.26 9.52 12.26
CA GLU A 80 -2.50 10.25 12.57
C GLU A 80 -3.37 10.56 11.34
N ARG A 81 -2.79 10.54 10.13
CA ARG A 81 -3.52 10.72 8.86
C ARG A 81 -3.99 9.41 8.25
N ILE A 82 -3.60 8.27 8.83
CA ILE A 82 -4.13 6.98 8.42
C ILE A 82 -5.51 6.81 9.05
N GLY A 83 -6.49 6.49 8.21
CA GLY A 83 -7.83 6.14 8.63
C GLY A 83 -7.97 4.70 9.08
N GLN A 84 -9.16 4.14 8.87
CA GLN A 84 -9.49 2.80 9.33
C GLN A 84 -8.67 1.73 8.58
N LYS A 85 -8.24 0.70 9.31
CA LYS A 85 -7.86 -0.58 8.72
C LYS A 85 -9.10 -1.26 8.14
N ILE A 86 -9.07 -1.59 6.86
CA ILE A 86 -10.17 -2.25 6.13
C ILE A 86 -9.88 -3.71 5.81
N GLY A 87 -8.62 -4.13 5.93
CA GLY A 87 -8.23 -5.52 5.67
C GLY A 87 -6.73 -5.74 5.78
N ARG A 88 -6.26 -6.84 5.19
CA ARG A 88 -4.85 -7.19 5.11
C ARG A 88 -4.55 -7.93 3.80
N LEU A 89 -3.40 -7.67 3.20
CA LEU A 89 -2.92 -8.44 2.06
C LEU A 89 -2.30 -9.77 2.50
N GLY A 90 -2.48 -10.79 1.66
CA GLY A 90 -1.84 -12.09 1.84
C GLY A 90 -0.32 -12.03 1.64
N SER A 91 0.38 -13.07 2.09
CA SER A 91 1.84 -13.15 2.00
C SER A 91 2.36 -13.11 0.55
N GLN A 92 1.67 -13.76 -0.39
CA GLN A 92 2.04 -13.76 -1.80
C GLN A 92 1.99 -12.35 -2.42
N ASP A 93 0.93 -11.59 -2.13
CA ASP A 93 0.79 -10.20 -2.57
C ASP A 93 1.90 -9.33 -1.97
N MET A 94 2.17 -9.49 -0.68
CA MET A 94 3.21 -8.74 0.01
C MET A 94 4.63 -9.09 -0.46
N ALA A 95 4.87 -10.31 -0.92
CA ALA A 95 6.12 -10.70 -1.55
C ALA A 95 6.29 -10.01 -2.92
N ARG A 96 5.25 -10.02 -3.76
CA ARG A 96 5.25 -9.32 -5.06
C ARG A 96 5.46 -7.82 -4.90
N ILE A 97 4.81 -7.18 -3.92
CA ILE A 97 5.03 -5.77 -3.58
C ILE A 97 6.47 -5.53 -3.10
N GLY A 98 7.04 -6.44 -2.31
CA GLY A 98 8.44 -6.35 -1.88
C GLY A 98 9.43 -6.34 -3.06
N ILE A 99 9.24 -7.24 -4.02
CA ILE A 99 10.06 -7.31 -5.25
C ILE A 99 9.90 -6.03 -6.06
N ALA A 100 8.67 -5.57 -6.28
CA ALA A 100 8.39 -4.34 -7.01
C ALA A 100 9.03 -3.10 -6.35
N LEU A 101 8.99 -3.00 -5.02
CA LEU A 101 9.66 -1.93 -4.28
C LEU A 101 11.19 -2.02 -4.39
N ALA A 102 11.75 -3.21 -4.32
CA ALA A 102 13.19 -3.40 -4.48
C ALA A 102 13.65 -2.99 -5.89
N PHE A 103 12.89 -3.35 -6.93
CA PHE A 103 13.13 -2.91 -8.30
C PHE A 103 13.07 -1.38 -8.46
N VAL A 104 12.00 -0.74 -7.98
CA VAL A 104 11.83 0.73 -8.08
C VAL A 104 12.95 1.49 -7.35
N LEU A 105 13.50 0.91 -6.28
CA LEU A 105 14.55 1.52 -5.46
C LEU A 105 15.98 1.12 -5.88
N GLY A 106 16.16 0.29 -6.92
CA GLY A 106 17.48 -0.20 -7.36
C GLY A 106 18.17 -1.11 -6.33
N LEU A 107 17.39 -1.87 -5.56
CA LEU A 107 17.88 -2.81 -4.53
C LEU A 107 17.96 -4.27 -5.02
N ALA A 108 17.55 -4.52 -6.26
CA ALA A 108 17.44 -5.86 -6.84
C ALA A 108 18.03 -5.94 -8.27
N ASP A 109 18.99 -5.06 -8.57
CA ASP A 109 19.70 -5.02 -9.86
C ASP A 109 20.80 -6.09 -9.97
#